data_AF-A0A6S7H0Z7-F1
#
_entry.id   AF-A0A6S7H0Z7-F1
#
_cell.length_a   1.000
_cell.length_b   1.000
_cell.length_c   1.000
_cell.angle_alpha   90.00
_cell.angle_beta   90.00
_cell.angle_gamma   90.00
#
_symmetry.space_group_name_H-M   'P 1'
#
loop_
_entity.id
_entity.type
_entity.pdbx_description
1 polymer ?
#
loop_
_entity_poly.entity_id
_entity_poly.type
_entity_poly.pdbx_seq_one_letter_code
_entity_poly.pdbx_strand_id
1 'polypeptide(L)'
;MVVVHNLFSCFFVRSQSQLFSHNAFVIPLYRNLTLSSSVCGKYHYVKKKRRLKEERRSRLDVRLEKMDPEDRPTGCLLCPKHGDISINYKNVRLLSQFVSPHTGRIYSKVATGLCQLKQNEIKRAIRRARSLGYMPYTMKYLAFHQDPRLF
;
A
#
# COMPACT_ATOMS: atom_id res chain seq x y z
N MET A 1 34.46 69.60 -20.11
CA MET A 1 34.38 70.52 -18.95
C MET A 1 34.11 69.65 -17.72
N VAL A 2 35.10 69.59 -16.81
CA VAL A 2 35.07 69.23 -15.36
C VAL A 2 34.44 67.85 -15.03
N VAL A 3 35.15 66.77 -14.60
CA VAL A 3 35.97 66.57 -13.36
C VAL A 3 35.19 67.16 -12.14
N VAL A 4 34.95 66.56 -10.98
CA VAL A 4 35.84 65.90 -10.02
C VAL A 4 34.91 65.31 -8.95
N HIS A 5 35.13 64.03 -8.64
CA HIS A 5 35.26 63.45 -7.31
C HIS A 5 34.08 63.45 -6.31
N ASN A 6 33.66 62.27 -5.85
CA ASN A 6 34.31 61.41 -4.84
C ASN A 6 34.15 61.98 -3.43
N LEU A 7 33.56 61.18 -2.53
CA LEU A 7 34.16 60.75 -1.26
C LEU A 7 33.05 60.31 -0.29
N PHE A 8 33.08 59.04 0.08
CA PHE A 8 33.32 58.57 1.45
C PHE A 8 33.47 57.03 1.34
N SER A 9 34.70 56.47 1.32
CA SER A 9 35.58 56.22 2.49
C SER A 9 34.90 55.23 3.45
N CYS A 10 35.39 54.02 3.75
CA CYS A 10 36.75 53.55 4.04
C CYS A 10 36.80 52.02 3.81
N PHE A 11 37.85 51.46 3.19
CA PHE A 11 38.98 50.78 3.85
C PHE A 11 38.55 49.70 4.88
N PHE A 12 38.99 48.45 4.82
CA PHE A 12 40.40 48.09 5.01
C PHE A 12 40.62 46.58 4.75
N VAL A 13 41.61 46.28 3.91
CA VAL A 13 42.26 44.97 3.76
C VAL A 13 43.19 44.75 4.96
N ARG A 14 43.37 43.49 5.42
CA ARG A 14 44.68 42.84 5.70
C ARG A 14 44.66 41.93 6.94
N SER A 15 44.79 40.63 6.64
CA SER A 15 45.63 39.63 7.28
C SER A 15 46.40 40.05 8.55
N GLN A 16 46.13 39.37 9.68
CA GLN A 16 47.19 38.78 10.49
C GLN A 16 46.68 37.65 11.38
N SER A 17 47.41 36.55 11.30
CA SER A 17 47.43 35.35 12.11
C SER A 17 47.87 35.60 13.56
N GLN A 18 47.21 34.94 14.52
CA GLN A 18 47.76 34.42 15.79
C GLN A 18 46.61 33.59 16.45
N LEU A 19 46.51 32.28 16.21
CA LEU A 19 47.13 31.15 16.90
C LEU A 19 46.78 31.02 18.40
N PHE A 20 46.21 29.84 18.75
CA PHE A 20 45.91 29.28 20.08
C PHE A 20 44.75 29.99 20.83
N SER A 21 43.64 29.32 21.15
CA SER A 21 43.61 28.08 21.93
C SER A 21 42.47 27.15 21.53
N HIS A 22 42.77 25.86 21.65
CA HIS A 22 41.94 24.69 21.46
C HIS A 22 40.45 24.90 21.74
N ASN A 23 39.61 24.57 20.77
CA ASN A 23 38.65 23.47 20.91
C ASN A 23 37.95 23.23 19.58
N ALA A 24 38.31 22.12 18.94
CA ALA A 24 37.58 21.57 17.82
C ALA A 24 36.14 21.27 18.27
N PHE A 25 35.20 22.16 17.97
CA PHE A 25 33.78 21.82 18.02
C PHE A 25 33.46 21.06 16.74
N VAL A 26 33.89 19.80 16.75
CA VAL A 26 33.56 18.78 15.77
C VAL A 26 32.04 18.79 15.60
N ILE A 27 31.58 19.06 14.38
CA ILE A 27 30.19 18.82 13.98
C ILE A 27 29.87 17.41 14.47
N PRO A 28 28.87 17.22 15.37
CA PRO A 28 28.50 15.88 15.79
C PRO A 28 27.83 15.22 14.59
N LEU A 29 28.67 14.59 13.77
CA LEU A 29 28.37 13.41 12.98
C LEU A 29 27.44 12.54 13.82
N TYR A 30 26.35 12.10 13.19
CA TYR A 30 25.40 11.13 13.71
C TYR A 30 25.00 11.40 15.17
N ARG A 31 23.92 12.17 15.36
CA ARG A 31 23.04 11.90 16.50
C ARG A 31 22.66 10.44 16.39
N ASN A 32 23.35 9.61 17.16
CA ASN A 32 22.93 8.29 17.55
C ASN A 32 21.46 8.46 17.95
N LEU A 33 20.54 7.95 17.11
CA LEU A 33 19.35 7.35 17.67
C LEU A 33 19.92 6.25 18.57
N THR A 34 20.14 6.58 19.84
CA THR A 34 20.29 5.57 20.86
C THR A 34 19.03 4.73 20.75
N LEU A 35 19.17 3.57 20.10
CA LEU A 35 18.16 2.53 19.98
C LEU A 35 17.98 1.89 21.36
N SER A 36 17.65 2.71 22.36
CA SER A 36 17.54 2.33 23.76
C SER A 36 16.58 3.28 24.49
N SER A 37 15.48 3.68 23.86
CA SER A 37 14.25 3.82 24.63
C SER A 37 13.65 2.42 24.72
N SER A 38 13.72 1.87 25.93
CA SER A 38 13.14 0.64 26.44
C SER A 38 11.64 0.51 26.17
N VAL A 39 11.22 0.39 24.92
CA VAL A 39 9.92 -0.22 24.58
C VAL A 39 10.13 -1.71 24.32
N CYS A 40 10.68 -2.39 25.33
CA CYS A 40 10.58 -3.84 25.47
C CYS A 40 9.09 -4.17 25.68
N GLY A 41 8.34 -4.39 24.59
CA GLY A 41 6.92 -4.76 24.68
C GLY A 41 6.09 -4.57 23.42
N LYS A 42 6.47 -3.69 22.48
CA LYS A 42 5.64 -3.44 21.28
C LYS A 42 5.67 -4.57 20.23
N TYR A 43 6.74 -5.37 20.16
CA TYR A 43 6.89 -6.45 19.17
C TYR A 43 6.16 -7.76 19.52
N HIS A 44 5.68 -7.92 20.77
CA HIS A 44 4.99 -9.14 21.21
C HIS A 44 3.62 -9.33 20.54
N TYR A 45 2.90 -8.24 20.25
CA TYR A 45 1.59 -8.29 19.60
C TYR A 45 1.66 -8.84 18.16
N VAL A 46 2.67 -8.46 17.38
CA VAL A 46 2.79 -8.91 15.98
C VAL A 46 3.12 -10.40 15.89
N LYS A 47 4.07 -10.88 16.71
CA LYS A 47 4.44 -12.30 16.78
C LYS A 47 3.27 -13.15 17.29
N LYS A 48 2.58 -12.70 18.35
CA LYS A 48 1.37 -13.35 18.87
C LYS A 48 0.25 -13.39 17.82
N LYS A 49 0.01 -12.30 17.10
CA LYS A 49 -1.03 -12.22 16.05
C LYS A 49 -0.77 -13.17 14.88
N ARG A 50 0.50 -13.32 14.44
CA ARG A 50 0.88 -14.30 13.41
C ARG A 50 0.59 -15.72 13.88
N ARG A 51 1.06 -16.08 15.09
CA ARG A 51 0.80 -17.39 15.70
C ARG A 51 -0.70 -17.71 15.81
N LEU A 52 -1.49 -16.77 16.34
CA LEU A 52 -2.95 -16.93 16.44
C LEU A 52 -3.66 -17.05 15.09
N LYS A 53 -3.07 -16.57 13.99
CA LYS A 53 -3.61 -16.73 12.64
C LYS A 53 -3.30 -18.13 12.10
N GLU A 54 -2.09 -18.61 12.34
CA GLU A 54 -1.62 -19.94 11.94
C GLU A 54 -2.35 -21.04 12.72
N GLU A 55 -2.49 -20.91 14.05
CA GLU A 55 -3.29 -21.82 14.87
C GLU A 55 -4.76 -21.88 14.43
N ARG A 56 -5.33 -20.76 14.02
CA ARG A 56 -6.72 -20.73 13.53
C ARG A 56 -6.85 -21.42 12.18
N ARG A 57 -5.80 -21.36 11.36
CA ARG A 57 -5.73 -22.05 10.07
C ARG A 57 -5.56 -23.55 10.27
N SER A 58 -4.61 -24.00 11.10
CA SER A 58 -4.43 -25.42 11.40
C SER A 58 -5.68 -26.06 12.00
N ARG A 59 -6.38 -25.37 12.92
CA ARG A 59 -7.68 -25.83 13.44
C ARG A 59 -8.75 -25.99 12.36
N LEU A 60 -8.78 -25.08 11.39
CA LEU A 60 -9.72 -25.15 10.26
C LEU A 60 -9.36 -26.32 9.33
N ASP A 61 -8.08 -26.53 9.07
CA ASP A 61 -7.59 -27.60 8.20
C ASP A 61 -7.92 -28.98 8.80
N VAL A 62 -7.68 -29.18 10.10
CA VAL A 62 -8.09 -30.42 10.82
C VAL A 62 -9.60 -30.63 10.77
N ARG A 63 -10.40 -29.56 10.85
CA ARG A 63 -11.86 -29.67 10.73
C ARG A 63 -12.28 -30.08 9.30
N LEU A 64 -11.60 -29.56 8.27
CA LEU A 64 -11.87 -29.87 6.86
C LEU A 64 -11.42 -31.27 6.45
N GLU A 65 -10.41 -31.83 7.12
CA GLU A 65 -9.96 -33.21 6.94
C GLU A 65 -10.95 -34.23 7.51
N LYS A 66 -11.64 -33.88 8.60
CA LYS A 66 -12.66 -34.74 9.24
C LYS A 66 -14.01 -34.76 8.52
N MET A 67 -14.27 -33.80 7.63
CA MET A 67 -15.52 -33.73 6.86
C MET A 67 -15.40 -34.54 5.58
N ASP A 68 -16.49 -35.20 5.19
CA ASP A 68 -16.59 -35.85 3.90
C ASP A 68 -16.40 -34.84 2.74
N PRO A 69 -15.80 -35.24 1.61
CA PRO A 69 -15.49 -34.32 0.52
C PRO A 69 -16.69 -33.57 -0.05
N GLU A 70 -17.87 -34.20 -0.07
CA GLU A 70 -19.12 -33.65 -0.61
C GLU A 70 -19.70 -32.55 0.28
N ASP A 71 -19.55 -32.67 1.60
CA ASP A 71 -20.04 -31.72 2.59
C ASP A 71 -19.12 -30.49 2.76
N ARG A 72 -17.94 -30.52 2.13
CA ARG A 72 -16.96 -29.45 2.25
C ARG A 72 -17.50 -28.17 1.59
N PRO A 73 -17.40 -26.99 2.24
CA PRO A 73 -17.82 -25.75 1.60
C PRO A 73 -16.97 -25.47 0.35
N THR A 74 -17.62 -25.47 -0.82
CA THR A 74 -17.02 -25.28 -2.14
C THR A 74 -16.27 -23.95 -2.25
N GLY A 75 -16.69 -22.93 -1.48
CA GLY A 75 -16.04 -21.62 -1.48
C GLY A 75 -16.35 -20.81 -2.74
N CYS A 76 -15.75 -19.62 -2.84
CA CYS A 76 -15.98 -18.69 -3.93
C CYS A 76 -14.99 -18.86 -5.09
N LEU A 77 -15.34 -18.38 -6.28
CA LEU A 77 -14.48 -18.40 -7.49
C LEU A 77 -13.06 -17.85 -7.26
N LEU A 78 -12.90 -16.84 -6.40
CA LEU A 78 -11.63 -16.17 -6.11
C LEU A 78 -10.99 -16.63 -4.80
N CYS A 79 -11.49 -17.72 -4.23
CA CYS A 79 -10.96 -18.30 -3.02
C CYS A 79 -9.77 -19.21 -3.41
N PRO A 80 -8.73 -19.33 -2.55
CA PRO A 80 -7.50 -20.07 -2.89
C PRO A 80 -7.71 -21.53 -3.30
N LYS A 81 -8.87 -22.12 -2.96
CA LYS A 81 -9.25 -23.48 -3.35
C LYS A 81 -9.38 -23.67 -4.87
N HIS A 82 -9.80 -22.64 -5.59
CA HIS A 82 -10.06 -22.67 -7.04
C HIS A 82 -8.90 -22.08 -7.87
N GLY A 83 -7.89 -21.52 -7.20
CA GLY A 83 -6.71 -20.93 -7.82
C GLY A 83 -6.20 -19.69 -7.10
N ASP A 84 -4.92 -19.39 -7.28
CA ASP A 84 -4.26 -18.22 -6.71
C ASP A 84 -4.40 -17.01 -7.63
N ILE A 85 -5.62 -16.48 -7.74
CA ILE A 85 -5.87 -15.22 -8.47
C ILE A 85 -5.60 -14.02 -7.56
N SER A 86 -4.56 -13.25 -7.89
CA SER A 86 -4.22 -12.01 -7.18
C SER A 86 -5.11 -10.83 -7.63
N ILE A 87 -5.84 -10.24 -6.68
CA ILE A 87 -6.73 -9.10 -6.94
C ILE A 87 -5.91 -7.81 -6.85
N ASN A 88 -5.56 -7.26 -8.00
CA ASN A 88 -4.79 -6.01 -8.10
C ASN A 88 -5.59 -4.91 -8.80
N TYR A 89 -5.44 -3.67 -8.34
CA TYR A 89 -6.09 -2.50 -8.97
C TYR A 89 -5.61 -2.24 -10.41
N LYS A 90 -4.42 -2.74 -10.76
CA LYS A 90 -3.83 -2.66 -12.10
C LYS A 90 -4.49 -3.62 -13.10
N ASN A 91 -5.06 -4.73 -12.62
CA ASN A 91 -5.71 -5.71 -13.49
C ASN A 91 -7.16 -5.28 -13.78
N VAL A 92 -7.29 -4.32 -14.68
CA VAL A 92 -8.59 -3.74 -15.06
C VAL A 92 -9.48 -4.79 -15.72
N ARG A 93 -8.91 -5.72 -16.51
CA ARG A 93 -9.67 -6.77 -17.19
C ARG A 93 -10.46 -7.62 -16.20
N LEU A 94 -9.82 -8.10 -15.13
CA LEU A 94 -10.48 -8.84 -14.06
C LEU A 94 -11.53 -7.99 -13.33
N LEU A 95 -11.16 -6.76 -12.92
CA LEU A 95 -12.07 -5.89 -12.16
C LEU A 95 -13.30 -5.48 -12.96
N SER A 96 -13.17 -5.34 -14.28
CA SER A 96 -14.24 -4.97 -15.18
C SER A 96 -15.34 -6.03 -15.28
N GLN A 97 -15.07 -7.28 -14.89
CA GLN A 97 -16.09 -8.33 -14.81
C GLN A 97 -17.06 -8.11 -13.64
N PHE A 98 -16.63 -7.40 -12.59
CA PHE A 98 -17.45 -7.14 -11.40
C PHE A 98 -18.22 -5.80 -11.48
N VAL A 99 -18.29 -5.21 -12.67
CA VAL A 99 -18.92 -3.91 -12.91
C VAL A 99 -19.93 -4.02 -14.05
N SER A 100 -21.06 -3.34 -13.90
CA SER A 100 -22.08 -3.22 -14.94
C SER A 100 -21.52 -2.58 -16.22
N PRO A 101 -21.73 -3.17 -17.40
CA PRO A 101 -21.18 -2.66 -18.66
C PRO A 101 -21.63 -1.24 -18.99
N HIS A 102 -22.92 -0.96 -18.83
CA HIS A 102 -23.53 0.31 -19.24
C HIS A 102 -23.58 1.35 -18.12
N THR A 103 -23.74 0.93 -16.87
CA THR A 103 -23.92 1.87 -15.74
C THR A 103 -22.64 2.07 -14.93
N GLY A 104 -21.62 1.23 -15.11
CA GLY A 104 -20.40 1.33 -14.31
C GLY A 104 -20.62 1.06 -12.81
N ARG A 105 -21.76 0.52 -12.41
CA ARG A 105 -22.03 0.18 -11.00
C ARG A 105 -21.34 -1.12 -10.62
N ILE A 106 -20.76 -1.18 -9.43
CA ILE A 106 -20.14 -2.42 -8.91
C ILE A 106 -21.26 -3.37 -8.50
N TYR A 107 -21.20 -4.63 -8.94
CA TYR A 107 -22.20 -5.62 -8.57
C TYR A 107 -22.22 -5.90 -7.06
N SER A 108 -23.40 -6.28 -6.56
CA SER A 108 -23.59 -6.66 -5.17
C SER A 108 -23.06 -8.08 -4.91
N LYS A 109 -22.88 -8.44 -3.64
CA LYS A 109 -22.44 -9.79 -3.27
C LYS A 109 -23.41 -10.87 -3.79
N VAL A 110 -24.72 -10.60 -3.72
CA VAL A 110 -25.77 -11.53 -4.15
C VAL A 110 -25.66 -11.85 -5.63
N ALA A 111 -25.39 -10.83 -6.47
CA ALA A 111 -25.18 -11.05 -7.90
C ALA A 111 -23.89 -11.84 -8.21
N THR A 112 -22.80 -11.55 -7.50
CA THR A 112 -21.49 -12.17 -7.79
C THR A 112 -21.26 -13.54 -7.13
N GLY A 113 -22.01 -13.90 -6.08
CA GLY A 113 -21.78 -15.12 -5.29
C GLY A 113 -20.46 -15.17 -4.49
N LEU A 114 -19.72 -14.06 -4.39
CA LEU A 114 -18.40 -14.05 -3.74
C LEU A 114 -18.45 -14.05 -2.20
N CYS A 115 -17.39 -14.56 -1.57
CA CYS A 115 -17.19 -14.39 -0.13
C CYS A 115 -17.08 -12.90 0.24
N GLN A 116 -17.55 -12.52 1.43
CA GLN A 116 -17.55 -11.12 1.88
C GLN A 116 -16.14 -10.49 1.88
N LEU A 117 -15.13 -11.26 2.28
CA LEU A 117 -13.74 -10.82 2.29
C LEU A 117 -13.24 -10.45 0.89
N LYS A 118 -13.48 -11.33 -0.08
CA LYS A 118 -13.10 -11.12 -1.49
C LYS A 118 -13.91 -10.01 -2.14
N GLN A 119 -15.20 -9.91 -1.83
CA GLN A 119 -16.03 -8.79 -2.31
C GLN A 119 -15.51 -7.44 -1.81
N ASN A 120 -15.09 -7.35 -0.55
CA ASN A 120 -14.50 -6.13 0.01
C ASN A 120 -13.14 -5.82 -0.63
N GLU A 121 -12.33 -6.83 -0.91
CA GLU A 121 -11.05 -6.71 -1.61
C GLU A 121 -11.24 -6.14 -3.03
N ILE A 122 -12.18 -6.69 -3.82
CA ILE A 122 -12.55 -6.16 -5.14
C ILE A 122 -13.05 -4.72 -5.05
N LYS A 123 -13.98 -4.42 -4.14
CA LYS A 123 -14.50 -3.05 -3.98
C LYS A 123 -13.39 -2.05 -3.68
N ARG A 124 -12.38 -2.44 -2.89
CA ARG A 124 -11.21 -1.59 -2.61
C ARG A 124 -10.33 -1.44 -3.84
N ALA A 125 -10.06 -2.52 -4.56
CA ALA A 125 -9.27 -2.51 -5.79
C ALA A 125 -9.92 -1.66 -6.88
N ILE A 126 -11.24 -1.80 -7.10
CA ILE A 126 -12.03 -0.99 -8.04
C ILE A 126 -11.97 0.49 -7.65
N ARG A 127 -12.27 0.82 -6.40
CA ARG A 127 -12.23 2.23 -5.95
C ARG A 127 -10.85 2.84 -6.17
N ARG A 128 -9.79 2.11 -5.85
CA ARG A 128 -8.41 2.54 -6.10
C ARG A 128 -8.11 2.69 -7.60
N ALA A 129 -8.50 1.72 -8.43
CA ALA A 129 -8.30 1.77 -9.87
C ALA A 129 -8.97 3.01 -10.48
N ARG A 130 -10.18 3.33 -10.01
CA ARG A 130 -10.93 4.50 -10.44
C ARG A 130 -10.31 5.82 -10.01
N SER A 131 -9.89 5.93 -8.74
CA SER A 131 -9.21 7.13 -8.24
C SER A 131 -7.89 7.41 -8.96
N LEU A 132 -7.21 6.36 -9.43
CA LEU A 132 -5.95 6.47 -10.18
C LEU A 132 -6.14 6.57 -11.70
N GLY A 133 -7.38 6.56 -12.20
CA GLY A 133 -7.67 6.67 -13.64
C GLY A 133 -7.48 5.39 -14.47
N TYR A 134 -7.23 4.23 -13.85
CA TYR A 134 -7.14 2.95 -14.56
C TYR A 134 -8.51 2.40 -15.00
N MET A 135 -9.60 2.84 -14.37
CA MET A 135 -10.94 2.35 -14.70
C MET A 135 -11.99 3.48 -14.62
N PRO A 136 -12.93 3.57 -15.57
CA PRO A 136 -14.03 4.55 -15.55
C PRO A 136 -15.08 4.28 -14.46
N TYR A 137 -15.81 5.35 -14.10
CA TYR A 137 -16.96 5.31 -13.20
C TYR A 137 -18.29 5.05 -13.91
N THR A 138 -18.44 5.55 -15.14
CA THR A 138 -19.73 5.64 -15.86
C THR A 138 -20.06 4.38 -16.65
N MET A 139 -19.10 3.80 -17.36
CA MET A 139 -19.30 2.65 -18.24
C MET A 139 -18.06 1.77 -18.27
N LYS A 140 -18.18 0.50 -18.66
CA LYS A 140 -17.05 -0.41 -18.87
C LYS A 140 -16.33 -0.07 -20.19
N TYR A 141 -15.02 -0.35 -20.27
CA TYR A 141 -14.30 -0.23 -21.54
C TYR A 141 -14.90 -1.16 -22.61
N LEU A 142 -15.03 -0.65 -23.84
CA LEU A 142 -15.55 -1.41 -24.98
C LEU A 142 -14.72 -2.66 -25.26
N ALA A 143 -13.39 -2.58 -25.13
CA ALA A 143 -12.47 -3.70 -25.32
C ALA A 143 -12.78 -4.94 -24.45
N PHE A 144 -13.47 -4.75 -23.31
CA PHE A 144 -13.80 -5.84 -22.37
C PHE A 144 -15.27 -6.30 -22.46
N HIS A 145 -16.04 -5.82 -23.43
CA HIS A 145 -17.45 -6.24 -23.60
C HIS A 145 -17.58 -7.67 -24.16
N GLN A 146 -16.58 -8.13 -24.92
CA GLN A 146 -16.56 -9.46 -25.54
C GLN A 146 -16.02 -10.55 -24.61
N ASP A 147 -15.51 -10.20 -23.42
CA ASP A 147 -15.03 -11.19 -22.46
C ASP A 147 -16.20 -12.07 -21.95
N PRO A 148 -15.96 -13.37 -21.71
CA PRO A 148 -16.98 -14.25 -21.17
C PRO A 148 -17.42 -13.77 -19.78
N ARG A 149 -18.74 -13.82 -19.53
CA ARG A 149 -19.29 -13.48 -18.22
C ARG A 149 -18.96 -14.60 -17.23
N LEU A 150 -18.48 -14.20 -16.04
CA LEU A 150 -18.16 -15.13 -14.94
C LEU A 150 -19.40 -15.59 -14.16
N PHE A 151 -20.55 -14.93 -14.39
CA PHE A 151 -21.84 -15.15 -13.76
C PHE A 151 -22.96 -14.82 -14.75
#